data_AF-A0A0C9VCI3-F1
#
_entry.id   AF-A0A0C9VCI3-F1
#
_cell.length_a   1.000
_cell.length_b   1.000
_cell.length_c   1.000
_cell.angle_alpha   90.00
_cell.angle_beta   90.00
_cell.angle_gamma   90.00
#
_symmetry.space_group_name_H-M   'P 1'
#
loop_
_entity.id
_entity.type
_entity.pdbx_description
1 polymer ?
#
loop_
_entity_poly.entity_id
_entity_poly.type
_entity_poly.pdbx_seq_one_letter_code
_entity_poly.pdbx_strand_id
1 'polypeptide(L)'
;MSKWFHSSEKAVPQPKGEGASIMISDFLVPEWGRLKDEDDEARVLFRAGKNRDGYFYTKDLLQQVKKAINIFESRTKGTTTGLFMFDNAPSHQKRASNALSAWKMMKNPCQGWTHHKDSEKMHDGVLPDGRPQPFCFPDDHPTMPRWFKGMEVIIQECRLWPAAGLNAQCPGFKCEPGRMDCCC
;
A
#
# COMPACT_ATOMS: atom_id res chain seq x y z
N MET A 1 -35.07 10.13 5.86
CA MET A 1 -35.89 11.12 6.57
C MET A 1 -35.17 12.46 6.42
N SER A 2 -35.71 13.38 5.63
CA SER A 2 -35.12 14.71 5.46
C SER A 2 -35.76 15.64 6.49
N LYS A 3 -34.97 16.24 7.38
CA LYS A 3 -35.43 17.24 8.36
C LYS A 3 -34.89 18.59 7.94
N TRP A 4 -35.78 19.55 7.74
CA TRP A 4 -35.42 20.95 7.51
C TRP A 4 -35.17 21.62 8.87
N PHE A 5 -34.04 22.30 9.00
CA PHE A 5 -33.69 23.05 10.22
C PHE A 5 -33.92 24.53 9.99
N HIS A 6 -34.35 25.22 11.05
CA HIS A 6 -34.56 26.67 11.00
C HIS A 6 -33.21 27.40 11.03
N SER A 7 -33.09 28.57 10.40
CA SER A 7 -31.83 29.32 10.27
C SER A 7 -31.18 29.72 11.60
N SER A 8 -31.98 29.77 12.68
CA SER A 8 -31.53 30.06 14.04
C SER A 8 -31.11 28.82 14.84
N GLU A 9 -31.31 27.60 14.33
CA GLU A 9 -30.87 26.38 14.99
C GLU A 9 -29.37 26.17 14.75
N LYS A 10 -28.62 25.91 15.83
CA LYS A 10 -27.22 25.52 15.71
C LYS A 10 -27.15 24.14 15.08
N ALA A 11 -26.36 24.00 14.01
CA ALA A 11 -26.07 22.71 13.39
C ALA A 11 -25.22 21.85 14.35
N VAL A 12 -25.90 21.11 15.25
CA VAL A 12 -25.25 20.17 16.14
C VAL A 12 -25.01 18.87 15.37
N PRO A 13 -23.74 18.47 15.11
CA PRO A 13 -23.45 17.21 14.44
C PRO A 13 -24.09 16.06 15.20
N GLN A 14 -24.98 15.32 14.54
CA GLN A 14 -25.59 14.13 15.12
C GLN A 14 -24.74 12.90 14.79
N PRO A 15 -24.67 11.90 15.68
CA PRO A 15 -24.07 10.61 15.36
C PRO A 15 -24.72 10.06 14.09
N LYS A 16 -23.89 9.53 13.19
CA LYS A 16 -24.36 8.87 11.98
C LYS A 16 -25.21 7.66 12.37
N GLY A 17 -26.51 7.71 12.09
CA GLY A 17 -27.40 6.56 12.34
C GLY A 17 -27.11 5.39 11.40
N GLU A 18 -27.73 4.23 11.67
CA GLU A 18 -27.61 3.00 10.86
C GLU A 18 -28.26 3.08 9.46
N GLY A 19 -28.63 4.28 9.03
CA GLY A 19 -29.29 4.50 7.75
C GLY A 19 -28.46 4.02 6.55
N ALA A 20 -29.16 3.63 5.49
CA ALA A 20 -28.57 3.28 4.21
C ALA A 20 -27.65 4.41 3.72
N SER A 21 -26.38 4.11 3.46
CA SER A 21 -25.41 5.07 2.92
C SER A 21 -25.10 4.79 1.44
N ILE A 22 -24.75 5.85 0.72
CA ILE A 22 -24.27 5.78 -0.66
C ILE A 22 -22.87 6.40 -0.66
N MET A 23 -21.90 5.67 -1.19
CA MET A 23 -20.56 6.17 -1.44
C MET A 23 -20.48 6.49 -2.94
N ILE A 24 -19.95 7.66 -3.26
CA ILE A 24 -19.63 8.05 -4.62
C ILE A 24 -18.12 8.33 -4.62
N SER A 25 -17.38 7.58 -5.41
CA SER A 25 -15.96 7.81 -5.68
C SER A 25 -15.84 8.33 -7.11
N ASP A 26 -15.09 9.40 -7.35
CA ASP A 26 -14.96 10.01 -8.67
C ASP A 26 -13.58 10.64 -8.85
N PHE A 27 -13.16 10.79 -10.10
CA PHE A 27 -11.95 11.52 -10.48
C PHE A 27 -12.36 12.79 -11.22
N LEU A 28 -11.76 13.91 -10.82
CA LEU A 28 -12.00 15.21 -11.43
C LEU A 28 -10.70 15.70 -12.07
N VAL A 29 -10.83 16.20 -13.29
CA VAL A 29 -9.77 16.87 -14.05
C VAL A 29 -10.09 18.37 -14.06
N PRO A 30 -9.15 19.25 -13.68
CA PRO A 30 -9.41 20.69 -13.59
C PRO A 30 -10.02 21.29 -14.86
N GLU A 31 -9.59 20.83 -16.03
CA GLU A 31 -9.94 21.40 -17.34
C GLU A 31 -11.34 21.00 -17.83
N TRP A 32 -11.86 19.83 -17.41
CA TRP A 32 -13.13 19.31 -17.94
C TRP A 32 -14.03 18.59 -16.93
N GLY A 33 -13.73 18.69 -15.64
CA GLY A 33 -14.55 18.13 -14.57
C GLY A 33 -14.45 16.61 -14.50
N ARG A 34 -15.58 15.91 -14.50
CA ARG A 34 -15.61 14.46 -14.31
C ARG A 34 -14.79 13.72 -15.36
N LEU A 35 -13.97 12.78 -14.92
CA LEU A 35 -13.19 11.91 -15.79
C LEU A 35 -14.10 10.90 -16.50
N LYS A 36 -14.45 11.23 -17.74
CA LYS A 36 -15.28 10.44 -18.65
C LYS A 36 -14.73 10.53 -20.07
N ASP A 37 -14.98 9.52 -20.88
CA ASP A 37 -14.72 9.52 -22.32
C ASP A 37 -15.86 8.75 -22.99
N GLU A 38 -16.57 9.40 -23.92
CA GLU A 38 -17.82 8.87 -24.50
C GLU A 38 -18.81 8.35 -23.43
N ASP A 39 -19.13 7.04 -23.45
CA ASP A 39 -20.03 6.36 -22.52
C ASP A 39 -19.31 5.83 -21.26
N ASP A 40 -17.98 5.92 -21.21
CA ASP A 40 -17.19 5.45 -20.07
C ASP A 40 -16.97 6.56 -19.03
N GLU A 41 -17.21 6.25 -17.76
CA GLU A 41 -16.88 7.13 -16.64
C GLU A 41 -16.12 6.42 -15.52
N ALA A 42 -15.20 7.14 -14.88
CA ALA A 42 -14.38 6.64 -13.77
C ALA A 42 -15.14 6.63 -12.42
N ARG A 43 -16.35 7.20 -12.37
CA ARG A 43 -17.17 7.26 -11.17
C ARG A 43 -17.63 5.87 -10.76
N VAL A 44 -17.57 5.60 -9.47
CA VAL A 44 -18.17 4.41 -8.85
C VAL A 44 -19.22 4.86 -7.85
N LEU A 45 -20.41 4.28 -8.00
CA LEU A 45 -21.52 4.42 -7.06
C LEU A 45 -21.63 3.11 -6.29
N PHE A 46 -21.46 3.19 -4.97
CA PHE A 46 -21.37 2.03 -4.10
C PHE A 46 -22.38 2.12 -2.95
N ARG A 47 -23.24 1.11 -2.84
CA ARG A 47 -24.31 1.02 -1.84
C ARG A 47 -23.76 0.30 -0.60
N ALA A 48 -23.19 1.04 0.33
CA ALA A 48 -22.56 0.45 1.51
C ALA A 48 -23.57 -0.16 2.50
N GLY A 49 -23.21 -1.31 3.10
CA GLY A 49 -23.94 -1.96 4.18
C GLY A 49 -24.17 -3.47 4.01
N LYS A 50 -24.54 -4.13 5.11
CA LYS A 50 -24.98 -5.54 5.13
C LYS A 50 -26.25 -5.69 4.26
N ASN A 51 -26.29 -6.71 3.40
CA ASN A 51 -27.32 -6.91 2.35
C ASN A 51 -27.31 -5.88 1.21
N ARG A 52 -26.18 -5.22 0.98
CA ARG A 52 -25.96 -4.31 -0.16
C ARG A 52 -24.61 -4.66 -0.82
N ASP A 53 -23.84 -3.69 -1.29
CA ASP A 53 -22.57 -3.94 -1.98
C ASP A 53 -21.42 -4.27 -1.00
N GLY A 54 -21.69 -4.23 0.32
CA GLY A 54 -20.73 -4.54 1.37
C GLY A 54 -19.88 -3.33 1.77
N TYR A 55 -18.56 -3.50 1.74
CA TYR A 55 -17.57 -2.46 2.03
C TYR A 55 -16.68 -2.23 0.81
N PHE A 56 -16.27 -0.97 0.60
CA PHE A 56 -15.36 -0.59 -0.47
C PHE A 56 -13.91 -0.81 0.00
N TYR A 57 -13.18 -1.71 -0.65
CA TYR A 57 -11.82 -2.10 -0.27
C TYR A 57 -10.79 -1.61 -1.28
N THR A 58 -9.50 -1.77 -0.96
CA THR A 58 -8.40 -1.42 -1.87
C THR A 58 -8.52 -2.08 -3.25
N LYS A 59 -9.09 -3.30 -3.35
CA LYS A 59 -9.29 -3.96 -4.65
C LYS A 59 -10.23 -3.14 -5.56
N ASP A 60 -11.26 -2.55 -4.98
CA ASP A 60 -12.28 -1.77 -5.70
C ASP A 60 -11.68 -0.43 -6.14
N LEU A 61 -10.87 0.19 -5.27
CA LEU A 61 -10.07 1.36 -5.62
C LEU A 61 -9.09 1.07 -6.76
N LEU A 62 -8.32 -0.02 -6.70
CA LEU A 62 -7.37 -0.39 -7.75
C LEU A 62 -8.08 -0.59 -9.10
N GLN A 63 -9.25 -1.23 -9.09
CA GLN A 63 -10.07 -1.40 -10.29
C GLN A 63 -10.55 -0.04 -10.83
N GLN A 64 -11.01 0.85 -9.94
CA GLN A 64 -11.44 2.18 -10.31
C GLN A 64 -10.28 3.01 -10.91
N VAL A 65 -9.09 2.98 -10.30
CA VAL A 65 -7.90 3.69 -10.79
C VAL A 65 -7.46 3.17 -12.16
N LYS A 66 -7.47 1.85 -12.37
CA LYS A 66 -7.17 1.26 -13.70
C LYS A 66 -8.16 1.75 -14.76
N LYS A 67 -9.46 1.77 -14.43
CA LYS A 67 -10.49 2.33 -15.33
C LYS A 67 -10.23 3.82 -15.59
N ALA A 68 -9.92 4.59 -14.56
CA ALA A 68 -9.62 6.01 -14.65
C ALA A 68 -8.43 6.29 -15.57
N ILE A 69 -7.34 5.52 -15.44
CA ILE A 69 -6.17 5.62 -16.33
C ILE A 69 -6.58 5.34 -17.78
N ASN A 70 -7.30 4.26 -18.06
CA ASN A 70 -7.73 3.94 -19.42
C ASN A 70 -8.58 5.06 -20.05
N ILE A 71 -9.52 5.63 -19.28
CA ILE A 71 -10.36 6.76 -19.72
C ILE A 71 -9.49 8.01 -19.98
N PHE A 72 -8.56 8.30 -19.08
CA PHE A 72 -7.66 9.44 -19.23
C PHE A 72 -6.78 9.31 -20.48
N GLU A 73 -6.16 8.15 -20.69
CA GLU A 73 -5.33 7.87 -21.87
C GLU A 73 -6.15 7.92 -23.16
N SER A 74 -7.36 7.36 -23.16
CA SER A 74 -8.25 7.41 -24.33
C SER A 74 -8.65 8.85 -24.69
N ARG A 75 -8.99 9.66 -23.69
CA ARG A 75 -9.41 11.04 -23.92
C ARG A 75 -8.27 11.95 -24.34
N THR A 76 -7.09 11.73 -23.77
CA THR A 76 -5.88 12.51 -24.06
C THR A 76 -5.08 11.96 -25.24
N LYS A 77 -5.48 10.80 -25.81
CA LYS A 77 -4.77 10.11 -26.89
C LYS A 77 -3.28 9.88 -26.56
N GLY A 78 -2.96 9.69 -25.27
CA GLY A 78 -1.59 9.49 -24.77
C GLY A 78 -0.67 10.70 -24.89
N THR A 79 -1.19 11.90 -25.18
CA THR A 79 -0.36 13.10 -25.34
C THR A 79 -0.16 13.90 -24.05
N THR A 80 -0.77 13.46 -22.96
CA THR A 80 -0.79 14.21 -21.69
C THR A 80 -0.36 13.31 -20.55
N THR A 81 0.42 13.84 -19.60
CA THR A 81 0.76 13.14 -18.37
C THR A 81 -0.24 13.45 -17.27
N GLY A 82 -0.87 12.42 -16.69
CA GLY A 82 -1.80 12.57 -15.58
C GLY A 82 -1.11 12.50 -14.21
N LEU A 83 -1.39 13.47 -13.34
CA LEU A 83 -1.04 13.43 -11.92
C LEU A 83 -2.29 13.06 -11.10
N PHE A 84 -2.33 11.82 -10.59
CA PHE A 84 -3.44 11.36 -9.75
C PHE A 84 -3.16 11.67 -8.28
N MET A 85 -4.08 12.37 -7.63
CA MET A 85 -3.96 12.78 -6.23
C MET A 85 -4.98 12.02 -5.37
N PHE A 86 -4.51 11.52 -4.23
CA PHE A 86 -5.32 10.78 -3.26
C PHE A 86 -5.11 11.38 -1.87
N ASP A 87 -6.10 11.26 -0.98
CA ASP A 87 -5.91 11.53 0.43
C ASP A 87 -5.16 10.36 1.11
N ASN A 88 -4.83 10.56 2.39
CA ASN A 88 -4.13 9.59 3.22
C ASN A 88 -5.07 8.54 3.85
N ALA A 89 -6.20 8.23 3.21
CA ALA A 89 -7.09 7.18 3.71
C ALA A 89 -6.36 5.82 3.79
N PRO A 90 -6.60 4.99 4.82
CA PRO A 90 -5.91 3.71 4.98
C PRO A 90 -6.02 2.77 3.76
N SER A 91 -7.13 2.84 3.03
CA SER A 91 -7.35 2.09 1.78
C SER A 91 -6.37 2.48 0.67
N HIS A 92 -5.95 3.74 0.63
CA HIS A 92 -5.03 4.32 -0.37
C HIS A 92 -3.56 4.03 -0.05
N GLN A 93 -3.25 3.77 1.23
CA GLN A 93 -1.89 3.52 1.71
C GLN A 93 -1.49 2.03 1.69
N LYS A 94 -2.38 1.14 1.24
CA LYS A 94 -2.11 -0.30 1.22
C LYS A 94 -1.00 -0.62 0.21
N ARG A 95 0.07 -1.25 0.70
CA ARG A 95 1.14 -1.80 -0.13
C ARG A 95 0.73 -3.13 -0.76
N ALA A 96 1.46 -3.57 -1.79
CA ALA A 96 1.29 -4.91 -2.36
C ALA A 96 1.42 -5.99 -1.27
N SER A 97 0.75 -7.14 -1.45
CA SER A 97 0.76 -8.26 -0.47
C SER A 97 2.17 -8.77 -0.19
N ASN A 98 3.04 -8.73 -1.19
CA ASN A 98 4.44 -9.12 -1.15
C ASN A 98 5.42 -7.93 -1.04
N ALA A 99 4.94 -6.73 -0.72
CA ALA A 99 5.79 -5.55 -0.65
C ALA A 99 6.87 -5.69 0.44
N LEU A 100 8.02 -5.06 0.19
CA LEU A 100 9.13 -5.02 1.14
C LEU A 100 8.74 -4.32 2.46
N SER A 101 9.14 -4.94 3.58
CA SER A 101 8.97 -4.41 4.93
C SER A 101 10.12 -4.87 5.81
N ALA A 102 10.99 -3.94 6.22
CA ALA A 102 12.11 -4.23 7.12
C ALA A 102 11.65 -4.55 8.55
N TRP A 103 10.47 -4.07 8.97
CA TRP A 103 10.07 -4.01 10.37
C TRP A 103 10.02 -5.36 11.09
N LYS A 104 9.76 -6.46 10.38
CA LYS A 104 9.71 -7.82 10.95
C LYS A 104 10.69 -8.80 10.33
N MET A 105 11.63 -8.31 9.51
CA MET A 105 12.62 -9.20 8.90
C MET A 105 13.39 -9.92 10.02
N MET A 106 13.63 -11.22 9.84
CA MET A 106 14.49 -11.96 10.76
C MET A 106 15.93 -11.55 10.54
N LYS A 107 16.74 -11.50 11.60
CA LYS A 107 18.18 -11.23 11.45
C LYS A 107 18.89 -12.36 10.68
N ASN A 108 18.57 -13.60 11.03
CA ASN A 108 19.23 -14.80 10.51
C ASN A 108 18.36 -15.51 9.45
N PRO A 109 18.96 -16.39 8.64
CA PRO A 109 18.22 -17.25 7.73
C PRO A 109 17.08 -18.01 8.41
N CYS A 110 15.93 -18.10 7.73
CA CYS A 110 14.76 -18.77 8.28
C CYS A 110 13.94 -19.49 7.21
N GLN A 111 13.66 -20.77 7.45
CA GLN A 111 12.81 -21.58 6.57
C GLN A 111 11.35 -21.15 6.69
N GLY A 112 10.69 -20.92 5.55
CA GLY A 112 9.25 -20.65 5.52
C GLY A 112 8.83 -19.30 6.13
N TRP A 113 9.77 -18.41 6.43
CA TRP A 113 9.44 -17.10 6.99
C TRP A 113 8.65 -16.24 5.99
N THR A 114 7.62 -15.58 6.50
CA THR A 114 6.76 -14.62 5.82
C THR A 114 6.38 -13.50 6.80
N HIS A 115 6.12 -12.29 6.30
CA HIS A 115 5.85 -11.12 7.16
C HIS A 115 4.56 -11.27 7.99
N HIS A 116 3.56 -11.92 7.40
CA HIS A 116 2.35 -12.39 8.06
C HIS A 116 2.22 -13.90 7.87
N LYS A 117 1.67 -14.60 8.86
CA LYS A 117 1.38 -16.03 8.74
C LYS A 117 0.58 -16.29 7.46
N ASP A 118 1.02 -17.28 6.67
CA ASP A 118 0.41 -17.70 5.41
C ASP A 118 0.33 -16.59 4.33
N SER A 119 1.16 -15.55 4.43
CA SER A 119 1.28 -14.52 3.38
C SER A 119 2.30 -14.87 2.30
N GLU A 120 2.27 -14.10 1.21
CA GLU A 120 3.29 -14.18 0.18
C GLU A 120 4.68 -13.81 0.73
N LYS A 121 5.72 -14.44 0.18
CA LYS A 121 7.09 -14.00 0.43
C LYS A 121 7.26 -12.60 -0.11
N MET A 122 8.09 -11.80 0.55
CA MET A 122 8.46 -10.48 0.01
C MET A 122 9.10 -10.65 -1.37
N HIS A 123 8.77 -9.77 -2.30
CA HIS A 123 9.43 -9.73 -3.60
C HIS A 123 10.89 -9.25 -3.45
N ASP A 124 11.67 -9.41 -4.50
CA ASP A 124 13.08 -9.00 -4.49
C ASP A 124 13.23 -7.49 -4.31
N GLY A 125 14.31 -7.09 -3.63
CA GLY A 125 14.78 -5.72 -3.62
C GLY A 125 15.39 -5.31 -4.96
N VAL A 126 15.84 -4.07 -5.05
CA VAL A 126 16.57 -3.55 -6.21
C VAL A 126 17.84 -2.88 -5.70
N LEU A 127 18.99 -3.31 -6.21
CA LEU A 127 20.29 -2.73 -5.90
C LEU A 127 20.46 -1.36 -6.60
N PRO A 128 21.41 -0.52 -6.16
CA PRO A 128 21.66 0.78 -6.80
C PRO A 128 22.00 0.73 -8.30
N ASP A 129 22.48 -0.42 -8.78
CA ASP A 129 22.77 -0.67 -10.20
C ASP A 129 21.55 -1.21 -10.99
N GLY A 130 20.37 -1.28 -10.37
CA GLY A 130 19.12 -1.74 -10.96
C GLY A 130 18.94 -3.26 -10.97
N ARG A 131 19.93 -4.05 -10.52
CA ARG A 131 19.78 -5.51 -10.44
C ARG A 131 18.84 -5.91 -9.31
N PRO A 132 18.10 -7.02 -9.45
CA PRO A 132 17.30 -7.54 -8.35
C PRO A 132 18.21 -7.98 -7.20
N GLN A 133 17.74 -7.75 -5.97
CA GLN A 133 18.33 -8.28 -4.76
C GLN A 133 17.42 -9.37 -4.20
N PRO A 134 17.73 -10.66 -4.43
CA PRO A 134 16.91 -11.75 -3.90
C PRO A 134 16.94 -11.78 -2.37
N PHE A 135 15.76 -11.83 -1.75
CA PHE A 135 15.64 -11.92 -0.28
C PHE A 135 15.55 -13.36 0.22
N CYS A 136 15.37 -14.31 -0.70
CA CYS A 136 15.48 -15.74 -0.43
C CYS A 136 16.70 -16.32 -1.15
N PHE A 137 17.25 -17.39 -0.60
CA PHE A 137 18.25 -18.21 -1.29
C PHE A 137 17.62 -18.93 -2.49
N PRO A 138 18.41 -19.21 -3.55
CA PRO A 138 17.91 -19.93 -4.72
C PRO A 138 17.54 -21.38 -4.39
N ASP A 139 16.84 -22.04 -5.32
CA ASP A 139 16.37 -23.42 -5.16
C ASP A 139 17.51 -24.45 -5.05
N ASP A 140 18.66 -24.15 -5.64
CA ASP A 140 19.86 -24.98 -5.67
C ASP A 140 20.85 -24.67 -4.52
N HIS A 141 20.47 -23.80 -3.57
CA HIS A 141 21.34 -23.48 -2.44
C HIS A 141 21.66 -24.76 -1.63
N PRO A 142 22.95 -25.06 -1.35
CA PRO A 142 23.39 -26.38 -0.88
C PRO A 142 22.76 -26.81 0.45
N THR A 143 22.44 -25.85 1.33
CA THR A 143 21.97 -26.13 2.70
C THR A 143 20.66 -25.42 3.08
N MET A 144 20.23 -24.42 2.33
CA MET A 144 19.14 -23.50 2.72
C MET A 144 18.26 -23.09 1.53
N PRO A 145 17.84 -24.05 0.67
CA PRO A 145 17.10 -23.73 -0.54
C PRO A 145 15.79 -23.02 -0.21
N ARG A 146 15.54 -21.86 -0.84
CA ARG A 146 14.35 -21.01 -0.65
C ARG A 146 14.15 -20.40 0.73
N TRP A 147 15.10 -20.56 1.65
CA TRP A 147 15.01 -19.90 2.97
C TRP A 147 15.08 -18.39 2.77
N PHE A 148 14.39 -17.65 3.63
CA PHE A 148 14.63 -16.22 3.74
C PHE A 148 16.06 -16.02 4.24
N LYS A 149 16.82 -15.11 3.63
CA LYS A 149 18.25 -14.90 3.90
C LYS A 149 18.54 -14.31 5.28
N GLY A 150 17.62 -13.50 5.80
CA GLY A 150 17.87 -12.70 6.99
C GLY A 150 18.54 -11.36 6.68
N MET A 151 18.32 -10.37 7.54
CA MET A 151 18.87 -9.03 7.39
C MET A 151 20.40 -9.03 7.33
N GLU A 152 21.07 -9.88 8.09
CA GLU A 152 22.53 -9.93 8.13
C GLU A 152 23.13 -10.25 6.76
N VAL A 153 22.67 -11.34 6.13
CA VAL A 153 23.14 -11.75 4.80
C VAL A 153 22.81 -10.68 3.76
N ILE A 154 21.59 -10.13 3.79
CA ILE A 154 21.14 -9.09 2.84
C ILE A 154 22.03 -7.83 2.94
N ILE A 155 22.37 -7.39 4.16
CA ILE A 155 23.21 -6.21 4.38
C ILE A 155 24.68 -6.51 4.03
N GLN A 156 25.17 -7.73 4.27
CA GLN A 156 26.49 -8.19 3.83
C GLN A 156 26.62 -8.18 2.31
N GLU A 157 25.60 -8.66 1.58
CA GLU A 157 25.54 -8.62 0.11
C GLU A 157 25.61 -7.18 -0.42
N CYS A 158 25.03 -6.22 0.31
CA CYS A 158 25.13 -4.79 0.02
C CYS A 158 26.47 -4.15 0.42
N ARG A 159 27.39 -4.90 1.07
CA ARG A 159 28.65 -4.38 1.66
C ARG A 159 28.45 -3.30 2.72
N LEU A 160 27.34 -3.37 3.46
CA LEU A 160 26.98 -2.41 4.50
C LEU A 160 27.05 -3.01 5.91
N TRP A 161 27.51 -4.25 6.04
CA TRP A 161 27.60 -4.92 7.34
C TRP A 161 28.84 -4.44 8.11
N PRO A 162 28.69 -3.82 9.29
CA PRO A 162 29.82 -3.35 10.07
C PRO A 162 30.59 -4.51 10.71
N ALA A 163 31.89 -4.30 10.96
CA ALA A 163 32.75 -5.31 11.60
C ALA A 163 32.27 -5.71 13.00
N ALA A 164 31.64 -4.78 13.74
CA ALA A 164 31.04 -5.03 15.04
C ALA A 164 29.71 -5.81 14.97
N GLY A 165 29.16 -5.99 13.77
CA GLY A 165 27.83 -6.53 13.54
C GLY A 165 26.71 -5.59 13.99
N LEU A 166 25.47 -6.02 13.75
CA LEU A 166 24.26 -5.29 14.12
C LEU A 166 23.33 -6.17 14.96
N ASN A 167 22.59 -5.57 15.90
CA ASN A 167 21.51 -6.26 16.59
C ASN A 167 20.29 -6.43 15.67
N ALA A 168 19.43 -7.43 15.92
CA ALA A 168 18.16 -7.53 15.18
C ALA A 168 17.26 -6.30 15.43
N GLN A 169 17.23 -5.84 16.68
CA GLN A 169 16.55 -4.63 17.12
C GLN A 169 17.11 -4.22 18.48
N CYS A 170 17.02 -2.94 18.83
CA CYS A 170 17.24 -2.50 20.22
C CYS A 170 16.04 -2.84 21.12
N PRO A 171 16.23 -2.93 22.45
CA PRO A 171 15.13 -3.11 23.38
C PRO A 171 14.00 -2.10 23.16
N GLY A 172 12.79 -2.61 22.89
CA GLY A 172 11.60 -1.79 22.65
C GLY A 172 11.65 -0.90 21.40
N PHE A 173 12.49 -1.23 20.41
CA PHE A 173 12.71 -0.39 19.20
C PHE A 173 13.22 1.02 19.52
N LYS A 174 14.00 1.15 20.61
CA LYS A 174 14.59 2.43 21.04
C LYS A 174 16.10 2.37 20.89
N CYS A 175 16.63 2.84 19.77
CA CYS A 175 18.07 3.11 19.66
C CYS A 175 18.44 4.37 20.46
N GLU A 176 19.70 4.46 20.86
CA GLU A 176 20.25 5.66 21.46
C GLU A 176 20.15 6.85 20.49
N PRO A 177 19.77 8.06 20.95
CA PRO A 177 19.68 9.23 20.08
C PRO A 177 20.98 9.48 19.32
N GLY A 178 20.88 9.66 18.01
CA GLY A 178 22.02 9.92 17.12
C GLY A 178 22.80 8.67 16.69
N ARG A 179 22.52 7.50 17.26
CA ARG A 179 23.15 6.25 16.85
C ARG A 179 22.41 5.64 15.66
N MET A 180 23.12 5.36 14.56
CA MET A 180 22.56 4.85 13.30
C MET A 180 22.99 3.42 12.95
N ASP A 181 23.87 2.82 13.76
CA ASP A 181 24.52 1.52 13.53
C ASP A 181 24.26 0.52 14.67
N CYS A 182 23.18 0.71 15.44
CA CYS A 182 22.77 -0.19 16.54
C CYS A 182 22.20 -1.52 16.06
N CYS A 183 21.37 -1.47 15.02
CA CYS A 183 20.56 -2.58 14.57
C CYS A 183 20.45 -2.60 13.05
N CYS A 184 20.19 -3.79 12.52
CA CYS A 184 19.85 -4.00 11.12
C CYS A 184 18.40 -3.62 10.83
#